data_AF-A0A7C1BKF9-F1
#
_entry.id   AF-A0A7C1BKF9-F1
#
_cell.length_a   1.000
_cell.length_b   1.000
_cell.length_c   1.000
_cell.angle_alpha   90.00
_cell.angle_beta   90.00
_cell.angle_gamma   90.00
#
_symmetry.space_group_name_H-M   'P 1'
#
loop_
_entity.id
_entity.type
_entity.pdbx_description
1 polymer ?
#
loop_
_entity_poly.entity_id
_entity_poly.type
_entity_poly.pdbx_seq_one_letter_code
_entity_poly.pdbx_strand_id
1 'polypeptide(L)'
;MKEDLLRKFRNIGIMAHIDAGKTTTTERILYYTGKIHRMGEVHEGSATMDWMQQEKERGITITSAATVCFWKDHRINIIDTPGHVDFTAEVERSLRVLDGAIAVFCGVGGVEPQSETVWRQADKFNVPRIAFVNKMDRNGSDFYNVLDMMKERLSTEPVPINIPDGSGDKFSGIVDLIKMKKVVFDESLLGAKYDYVDIPEDLEKTAEEYRQKLIDSAALFDDLILEKFLNGDEISEDELIKAIRKGVLSGKIVPVLCGSALKNKGIQQLLDAIVYFLPSPLDIPPVQGVNLKGTPIERKPLDSEPFSGLIFKVQSDPHVGRLCYIRVYSGVVKKGDMVLNSVLGKKERILRIMLMHANRRQDVPELTAGEIGAVIGPKVSYTGHTLCSSKSPIILESLKFPEPVISIAIEPKSPADSNNLDTALKRLVDEDPTFKITKDEE
;
A
#
# COMPACT_ATOMS: atom_id res chain seq x y z
N MET A 1 26.58 -2.69 -0.32
CA MET A 1 26.24 -3.57 -1.47
C MET A 1 24.83 -4.15 -1.42
N LYS A 2 24.30 -4.68 -0.30
CA LYS A 2 22.89 -5.14 -0.20
C LYS A 2 21.97 -4.22 0.62
N GLU A 3 22.48 -3.55 1.66
CA GLU A 3 21.75 -2.48 2.36
C GLU A 3 21.36 -1.33 1.41
N ASP A 4 22.22 -1.03 0.42
CA ASP A 4 21.93 -0.03 -0.61
C ASP A 4 20.71 -0.40 -1.47
N LEU A 5 20.42 -1.70 -1.62
CA LEU A 5 19.21 -2.17 -2.32
C LEU A 5 17.96 -1.95 -1.46
N LEU A 6 18.05 -2.15 -0.14
CA LEU A 6 16.93 -1.91 0.77
C LEU A 6 16.50 -0.44 0.77
N ARG A 7 17.45 0.50 0.68
CA ARG A 7 17.13 1.94 0.51
C ARG A 7 16.24 2.21 -0.71
N LYS A 8 16.33 1.36 -1.72
CA LYS A 8 15.56 1.46 -2.97
C LYS A 8 14.25 0.67 -2.95
N PHE A 9 13.88 0.07 -1.82
CA PHE A 9 12.60 -0.64 -1.69
C PHE A 9 11.51 0.30 -1.20
N ARG A 10 10.29 0.13 -1.71
CA ARG A 10 9.08 0.77 -1.22
C ARG A 10 8.02 -0.30 -1.05
N ASN A 11 7.66 -0.64 0.19
CA ASN A 11 6.55 -1.56 0.47
C ASN A 11 5.32 -0.72 0.78
N ILE A 12 4.42 -0.60 -0.18
CA ILE A 12 3.33 0.37 -0.14
C ILE A 12 1.96 -0.28 -0.25
N GLY A 13 0.99 0.29 0.47
CA GLY A 13 -0.42 0.01 0.27
C GLY A 13 -1.09 1.13 -0.49
N ILE A 14 -2.12 0.79 -1.26
CA ILE A 14 -3.04 1.80 -1.80
C ILE A 14 -4.35 1.65 -1.03
N MET A 15 -4.74 2.71 -0.34
CA MET A 15 -5.88 2.74 0.57
C MET A 15 -6.86 3.82 0.14
N ALA A 16 -8.14 3.47 0.08
CA ALA A 16 -9.18 4.39 -0.40
C ALA A 16 -10.58 3.88 -0.01
N HIS A 17 -11.57 4.77 0.01
CA HIS A 17 -12.97 4.35 0.02
C HIS A 17 -13.37 3.75 -1.34
N ILE A 18 -14.54 3.11 -1.38
CA ILE A 18 -15.14 2.55 -2.60
C ILE A 18 -15.26 3.67 -3.65
N ASP A 19 -15.01 3.38 -4.92
CA ASP A 19 -15.09 4.36 -6.00
C ASP A 19 -14.13 5.56 -5.93
N ALA A 20 -13.18 5.64 -5.00
CA ALA A 20 -12.12 6.64 -5.07
C ALA A 20 -11.16 6.45 -6.29
N GLY A 21 -11.25 5.29 -6.95
CA GLY A 21 -10.41 4.93 -8.09
C GLY A 21 -9.06 4.34 -7.69
N LYS A 22 -9.02 3.61 -6.56
CA LYS A 22 -7.86 2.87 -6.07
C LYS A 22 -7.30 1.89 -7.11
N THR A 23 -8.11 0.92 -7.55
CA THR A 23 -7.68 -0.10 -8.53
C THR A 23 -7.28 0.52 -9.85
N THR A 24 -8.01 1.54 -10.33
CA THR A 24 -7.64 2.28 -11.54
C THR A 24 -6.26 2.93 -11.39
N THR A 25 -5.98 3.55 -10.24
CA THR A 25 -4.65 4.10 -9.93
C THR A 25 -3.59 3.00 -9.92
N THR A 26 -3.86 1.85 -9.32
CA THR A 26 -2.97 0.68 -9.33
C THR A 26 -2.67 0.21 -10.76
N GLU A 27 -3.68 0.07 -11.61
CA GLU A 27 -3.51 -0.34 -13.01
C GLU A 27 -2.64 0.64 -13.80
N ARG A 28 -2.81 1.96 -13.58
CA ARG A 28 -1.96 2.96 -14.24
C ARG A 28 -0.52 2.89 -13.74
N ILE A 29 -0.30 2.70 -12.44
CA ILE A 29 1.04 2.46 -11.87
C ILE A 29 1.70 1.24 -12.55
N LEU A 30 0.97 0.13 -12.69
CA LEU A 30 1.50 -1.07 -13.34
C LEU A 30 1.81 -0.84 -14.82
N TYR A 31 0.99 -0.08 -15.53
CA TYR A 31 1.23 0.23 -16.94
C TYR A 31 2.48 1.09 -17.14
N TYR A 32 2.59 2.20 -16.39
CA TYR A 32 3.71 3.13 -16.55
C TYR A 32 5.05 2.60 -16.06
N THR A 33 5.03 1.65 -15.12
CA THR A 33 6.24 0.91 -14.72
C THR A 33 6.61 -0.20 -15.70
N GLY A 34 5.85 -0.36 -16.80
CA GLY A 34 6.06 -1.38 -17.83
C GLY A 34 5.71 -2.79 -17.35
N LYS A 35 5.07 -2.94 -16.19
CA LYS A 35 4.74 -4.23 -15.60
C LYS A 35 3.59 -4.92 -16.34
N ILE A 36 2.63 -4.13 -16.82
CA ILE A 36 1.58 -4.58 -17.76
C ILE A 36 1.72 -3.80 -19.06
N HIS A 37 1.42 -4.45 -20.18
CA HIS A 37 1.52 -3.85 -21.52
C HIS A 37 0.19 -3.31 -22.05
N ARG A 38 -0.92 -3.54 -21.31
CA ARG A 38 -2.26 -3.07 -21.64
C ARG A 38 -2.91 -2.53 -20.38
N MET A 39 -3.46 -1.33 -20.45
CA MET A 39 -4.24 -0.73 -19.37
C MET A 39 -5.57 -1.48 -19.20
N GLY A 40 -5.86 -1.95 -17.99
CA GLY A 40 -7.17 -2.47 -17.63
C GLY A 40 -8.12 -1.36 -17.16
N GLU A 41 -9.42 -1.63 -17.24
CA GLU A 41 -10.49 -0.83 -16.65
C GLU A 41 -11.36 -1.68 -15.74
N VAL A 42 -11.66 -1.15 -14.55
CA VAL A 42 -12.47 -1.84 -13.54
C VAL A 42 -13.90 -2.05 -14.04
N HIS A 43 -14.50 -1.03 -14.67
CA HIS A 43 -15.86 -1.09 -15.20
C HIS A 43 -16.02 -2.11 -16.34
N GLU A 44 -14.95 -2.43 -17.05
CA GLU A 44 -14.93 -3.43 -18.12
C GLU A 44 -14.51 -4.83 -17.62
N GLY A 45 -14.24 -4.99 -16.31
CA GLY A 45 -13.75 -6.24 -15.73
C GLY A 45 -12.36 -6.67 -16.24
N SER A 46 -11.62 -5.75 -16.84
CA SER A 46 -10.32 -6.01 -17.48
C SER A 46 -9.12 -5.64 -16.60
N ALA A 47 -9.36 -5.07 -15.41
CA ALA A 47 -8.34 -4.79 -14.42
C ALA A 47 -7.55 -6.05 -14.01
N THR A 48 -6.23 -5.93 -13.96
CA THR A 48 -5.31 -7.03 -13.62
C THR A 48 -5.37 -7.39 -12.14
N MET A 49 -5.53 -6.40 -11.27
CA MET A 49 -5.54 -6.59 -9.82
C MET A 49 -6.84 -7.19 -9.28
N ASP A 50 -7.98 -6.88 -9.90
CA ASP A 50 -9.28 -7.49 -9.60
C ASP A 50 -9.40 -8.81 -10.40
N TRP A 51 -8.67 -9.84 -9.96
CA TRP A 51 -8.55 -11.10 -10.70
C TRP A 51 -9.71 -12.06 -10.42
N MET A 52 -10.42 -11.93 -9.29
CA MET A 52 -11.56 -12.78 -8.98
C MET A 52 -12.76 -12.43 -9.85
N GLN A 53 -13.53 -13.43 -10.26
CA GLN A 53 -14.74 -13.21 -11.05
C GLN A 53 -15.73 -12.31 -10.29
N GLN A 54 -15.88 -12.49 -8.98
CA GLN A 54 -16.74 -11.67 -8.13
C GLN A 54 -16.28 -10.21 -8.03
N GLU A 55 -14.97 -9.97 -8.03
CA GLU A 55 -14.41 -8.60 -8.03
C GLU A 55 -14.75 -7.90 -9.35
N LYS A 56 -14.60 -8.61 -10.48
CA LYS A 56 -14.94 -8.11 -11.82
C LYS A 56 -16.43 -7.85 -12.00
N GLU A 57 -17.28 -8.76 -11.53
CA GLU A 57 -18.74 -8.64 -11.63
C GLU A 57 -19.28 -7.49 -10.78
N ARG A 58 -18.67 -7.24 -9.62
CA ARG A 58 -19.12 -6.21 -8.67
C ARG A 58 -18.37 -4.87 -8.81
N GLY A 59 -17.25 -4.84 -9.54
CA GLY A 59 -16.41 -3.66 -9.69
C GLY A 59 -15.72 -3.21 -8.39
N ILE A 60 -15.50 -4.12 -7.43
CA ILE A 60 -14.89 -3.83 -6.13
C ILE A 60 -13.74 -4.80 -5.84
N THR A 61 -12.70 -4.33 -5.16
CA THR A 61 -11.63 -5.18 -4.62
C THR A 61 -12.08 -5.86 -3.33
N ILE A 62 -12.05 -7.19 -3.31
CA ILE A 62 -12.46 -8.03 -2.18
C ILE A 62 -11.24 -8.52 -1.40
N THR A 63 -10.18 -8.94 -2.11
CA THR A 63 -8.98 -9.48 -1.46
C THR A 63 -7.73 -8.71 -1.84
N SER A 64 -6.75 -8.65 -0.92
CA SER A 64 -5.54 -7.87 -1.21
C SER A 64 -4.67 -8.55 -2.27
N ALA A 65 -4.35 -7.87 -3.36
CA ALA A 65 -3.44 -8.38 -4.38
C ALA A 65 -2.04 -7.80 -4.19
N ALA A 66 -1.02 -8.66 -4.26
CA ALA A 66 0.38 -8.24 -4.18
C ALA A 66 1.04 -8.24 -5.56
N THR A 67 1.84 -7.22 -5.84
CA THR A 67 2.58 -7.07 -7.10
C THR A 67 3.90 -6.33 -6.90
N VAL A 68 4.87 -6.60 -7.77
CA VAL A 68 6.17 -5.93 -7.79
C VAL A 68 6.37 -5.23 -9.12
N CYS A 69 6.73 -3.95 -9.06
CA CYS A 69 7.13 -3.13 -10.20
C CYS A 69 8.39 -2.32 -9.89
N PHE A 70 8.94 -1.66 -10.92
CA PHE A 70 10.18 -0.88 -10.82
C PHE A 70 9.98 0.53 -11.36
N TRP A 71 10.52 1.52 -10.67
CA TRP A 71 10.49 2.93 -11.08
C TRP A 71 11.78 3.64 -10.64
N LYS A 72 12.50 4.29 -11.56
CA LYS A 72 13.78 4.99 -11.27
C LYS A 72 14.76 4.15 -10.42
N ASP A 73 15.00 2.90 -10.84
CA ASP A 73 15.82 1.90 -10.11
C ASP A 73 15.33 1.51 -8.72
N HIS A 74 14.12 1.93 -8.31
CA HIS A 74 13.48 1.53 -7.07
C HIS A 74 12.54 0.35 -7.31
N ARG A 75 12.54 -0.58 -6.37
CA ARG A 75 11.59 -1.69 -6.33
C ARG A 75 10.38 -1.27 -5.51
N ILE A 76 9.21 -1.28 -6.12
CA ILE A 76 7.95 -0.97 -5.45
C ILE A 76 7.16 -2.27 -5.33
N ASN A 77 6.94 -2.69 -4.08
CA ASN A 77 6.05 -3.81 -3.75
C ASN A 77 4.70 -3.19 -3.34
N ILE A 78 3.66 -3.44 -4.12
CA ILE A 78 2.33 -2.89 -3.91
C ILE A 78 1.45 -3.97 -3.32
N ILE A 79 0.75 -3.64 -2.24
CA ILE A 79 -0.42 -4.38 -1.76
C ILE A 79 -1.65 -3.51 -2.04
N ASP A 80 -2.49 -3.97 -2.97
CA ASP A 80 -3.74 -3.29 -3.26
C ASP A 80 -4.79 -3.73 -2.24
N THR A 81 -5.19 -2.84 -1.34
CA THR A 81 -6.03 -3.17 -0.17
C THR A 81 -7.52 -3.00 -0.48
N PRO A 82 -8.45 -3.76 0.11
CA PRO A 82 -9.88 -3.50 -0.04
C PRO A 82 -10.28 -2.09 0.41
N GLY A 83 -11.26 -1.48 -0.29
CA GLY A 83 -11.76 -0.14 0.06
C GLY A 83 -13.10 -0.13 0.81
N HIS A 84 -13.66 -1.31 1.05
CA HIS A 84 -14.95 -1.51 1.69
C HIS A 84 -14.78 -1.86 3.17
N VAL A 85 -15.64 -1.29 4.03
CA VAL A 85 -15.59 -1.46 5.50
C VAL A 85 -15.77 -2.91 5.96
N ASP A 86 -16.56 -3.70 5.24
CA ASP A 86 -16.74 -5.14 5.49
C ASP A 86 -15.42 -5.94 5.44
N PHE A 87 -14.38 -5.42 4.78
CA PHE A 87 -13.05 -6.06 4.71
C PHE A 87 -12.02 -5.37 5.62
N THR A 88 -12.46 -4.71 6.69
CA THR A 88 -11.60 -4.01 7.67
C THR A 88 -10.47 -4.89 8.21
N ALA A 89 -10.72 -6.18 8.47
CA ALA A 89 -9.69 -7.11 8.93
C ALA A 89 -8.56 -7.29 7.90
N GLU A 90 -8.89 -7.32 6.61
CA GLU A 90 -7.94 -7.43 5.51
C GLU A 90 -7.13 -6.13 5.32
N VAL A 91 -7.77 -4.98 5.56
CA VAL A 91 -7.10 -3.66 5.56
C VAL A 91 -6.10 -3.57 6.71
N GLU A 92 -6.48 -3.95 7.94
CA GLU A 92 -5.54 -3.95 9.09
C GLU A 92 -4.34 -4.88 8.87
N ARG A 93 -4.57 -6.07 8.30
CA ARG A 93 -3.50 -7.02 7.94
C ARG A 93 -2.51 -6.42 6.96
N SER A 94 -3.04 -5.77 5.93
CA SER A 94 -2.22 -5.15 4.90
C SER A 94 -1.41 -3.99 5.47
N LEU A 95 -2.05 -3.05 6.17
CA LEU A 95 -1.37 -1.89 6.76
C LEU A 95 -0.24 -2.28 7.73
N ARG A 96 -0.36 -3.41 8.44
CA ARG A 96 0.69 -3.88 9.37
C ARG A 96 1.99 -4.30 8.68
N VAL A 97 1.92 -4.81 7.44
CA VAL A 97 3.10 -5.30 6.71
C VAL A 97 3.74 -4.26 5.79
N LEU A 98 3.09 -3.12 5.64
CA LEU A 98 3.52 -2.05 4.75
C LEU A 98 4.45 -1.09 5.47
N ASP A 99 5.42 -0.56 4.73
CA ASP A 99 6.29 0.49 5.24
C ASP A 99 5.60 1.85 5.04
N GLY A 100 4.84 2.05 3.96
CA GLY A 100 4.10 3.29 3.69
C GLY A 100 2.78 3.07 2.95
N ALA A 101 2.01 4.14 2.74
CA ALA A 101 0.72 4.06 2.05
C ALA A 101 0.43 5.25 1.12
N ILE A 102 -0.46 5.03 0.14
CA ILE A 102 -1.08 6.06 -0.69
C ILE A 102 -2.55 6.13 -0.32
N ALA A 103 -2.97 7.26 0.25
CA ALA A 103 -4.37 7.57 0.51
C ALA A 103 -5.00 8.15 -0.77
N VAL A 104 -5.90 7.43 -1.42
CA VAL A 104 -6.59 7.93 -2.61
C VAL A 104 -7.93 8.55 -2.21
N PHE A 105 -8.12 9.82 -2.57
CA PHE A 105 -9.35 10.56 -2.35
C PHE A 105 -10.04 10.86 -3.68
N CYS A 106 -11.37 10.94 -3.67
CA CYS A 106 -12.14 11.40 -4.81
C CYS A 106 -12.16 12.93 -4.79
N GLY A 107 -11.76 13.60 -5.87
CA GLY A 107 -11.81 15.06 -5.96
C GLY A 107 -13.22 15.64 -5.82
N VAL A 108 -14.27 14.84 -6.05
CA VAL A 108 -15.68 15.24 -5.86
C VAL A 108 -16.16 14.95 -4.45
N GLY A 109 -15.96 13.71 -3.97
CA GLY A 109 -16.46 13.27 -2.65
C GLY A 109 -15.60 13.72 -1.47
N GLY A 110 -14.34 14.09 -1.71
CA GLY A 110 -13.37 14.47 -0.71
C GLY A 110 -13.11 13.37 0.33
N VAL A 111 -13.14 13.77 1.61
CA VAL A 111 -12.95 12.86 2.75
C VAL A 111 -14.30 12.32 3.23
N GLU A 112 -14.59 11.07 2.88
CA GLU A 112 -15.80 10.37 3.31
C GLU A 112 -15.61 9.61 4.65
N PRO A 113 -16.69 9.25 5.37
CA PRO A 113 -16.60 8.52 6.65
C PRO A 113 -15.78 7.22 6.58
N GLN A 114 -15.84 6.53 5.44
CA GLN A 114 -15.07 5.32 5.18
C GLN A 114 -13.57 5.64 5.02
N SER A 115 -13.24 6.79 4.43
CA SER A 115 -11.86 7.28 4.32
C SER A 115 -11.28 7.56 5.70
N GLU A 116 -12.05 8.14 6.62
CA GLU A 116 -11.62 8.35 8.01
C GLU A 116 -11.33 7.04 8.73
N THR A 117 -12.14 6.00 8.48
CA THR A 117 -11.96 4.71 9.13
C THR A 117 -10.63 4.07 8.71
N VAL A 118 -10.34 4.05 7.41
CA VAL A 118 -9.08 3.52 6.87
C VAL A 118 -7.89 4.39 7.30
N TRP A 119 -8.08 5.71 7.38
CA TRP A 119 -7.06 6.63 7.89
C TRP A 119 -6.69 6.34 9.34
N ARG A 120 -7.67 6.15 10.23
CA ARG A 120 -7.45 5.79 11.64
C ARG A 120 -6.73 4.45 11.79
N GLN A 121 -7.01 3.49 10.90
CA GLN A 121 -6.27 2.22 10.87
C GLN A 121 -4.81 2.43 10.51
N ALA A 122 -4.50 3.31 9.54
CA ALA A 122 -3.12 3.66 9.23
C ALA A 122 -2.44 4.42 10.38
N ASP A 123 -3.17 5.26 11.12
CA ASP A 123 -2.65 5.95 12.32
C ASP A 123 -2.29 4.97 13.42
N LYS A 124 -3.13 3.97 13.68
CA LYS A 124 -2.89 2.90 14.67
C LYS A 124 -1.56 2.19 14.46
N PHE A 125 -1.13 2.02 13.20
CA PHE A 125 0.13 1.37 12.85
C PHE A 125 1.26 2.36 12.51
N ASN A 126 1.03 3.67 12.71
CA ASN A 126 1.97 4.75 12.39
C ASN A 126 2.52 4.66 10.96
N VAL A 127 1.68 4.32 9.99
CA VAL A 127 2.12 4.15 8.58
C VAL A 127 2.29 5.53 7.94
N PRO A 128 3.52 5.92 7.54
CA PRO A 128 3.76 7.14 6.76
C PRO A 128 3.03 7.08 5.42
N ARG A 129 2.46 8.21 4.99
CA ARG A 129 1.58 8.21 3.83
C ARG A 129 1.70 9.47 2.99
N ILE A 130 1.35 9.33 1.73
CA ILE A 130 1.07 10.43 0.79
C ILE A 130 -0.40 10.36 0.38
N ALA A 131 -0.97 11.47 -0.06
CA ALA A 131 -2.34 11.53 -0.55
C ALA A 131 -2.39 11.80 -2.05
N PHE A 132 -3.33 11.17 -2.74
CA PHE A 132 -3.61 11.39 -4.16
C PHE A 132 -5.09 11.71 -4.35
N VAL A 133 -5.39 12.96 -4.67
CA VAL A 133 -6.72 13.43 -5.04
C VAL A 133 -6.96 13.07 -6.50
N ASN A 134 -7.65 11.95 -6.70
CA ASN A 134 -7.99 11.39 -7.99
C ASN A 134 -9.29 11.99 -8.53
N LYS A 135 -9.66 11.63 -9.77
CA LYS A 135 -10.92 12.06 -10.40
C LYS A 135 -11.05 13.58 -10.58
N MET A 136 -9.93 14.27 -10.79
CA MET A 136 -9.94 15.72 -11.12
C MET A 136 -10.60 16.02 -12.48
N ASP A 137 -10.85 14.99 -13.29
CA ASP A 137 -11.61 15.06 -14.55
C ASP A 137 -13.14 15.05 -14.36
N ARG A 138 -13.65 14.94 -13.12
CA ARG A 138 -15.09 14.86 -12.85
C ARG A 138 -15.68 16.22 -12.50
N ASN A 139 -16.87 16.50 -13.01
CA ASN A 139 -17.59 17.72 -12.64
C ASN A 139 -17.84 17.78 -11.13
N GLY A 140 -17.55 18.94 -10.54
CA GLY A 140 -17.56 19.13 -9.10
C GLY A 140 -16.27 18.70 -8.39
N SER A 141 -15.21 18.34 -9.12
CA SER A 141 -13.91 18.08 -8.50
C SER A 141 -13.30 19.37 -7.94
N ASP A 142 -12.96 19.36 -6.66
CA ASP A 142 -12.37 20.50 -5.97
C ASP A 142 -11.21 20.05 -5.09
N PHE A 143 -9.99 20.24 -5.59
CA PHE A 143 -8.77 19.87 -4.89
C PHE A 143 -8.62 20.59 -3.54
N TYR A 144 -8.94 21.89 -3.51
CA TYR A 144 -8.71 22.72 -2.34
C TYR A 144 -9.69 22.36 -1.21
N ASN A 145 -10.95 22.09 -1.56
CA ASN A 145 -11.92 21.55 -0.60
C ASN A 145 -11.46 20.20 -0.02
N VAL A 146 -10.82 19.32 -0.80
CA VAL A 146 -10.26 18.07 -0.25
C VAL A 146 -9.16 18.35 0.78
N LEU A 147 -8.29 19.34 0.55
CA LEU A 147 -7.27 19.74 1.53
C LEU A 147 -7.91 20.22 2.84
N ASP A 148 -8.95 21.05 2.75
CA ASP A 148 -9.66 21.55 3.93
C ASP A 148 -10.34 20.40 4.69
N MET A 149 -11.01 19.50 3.98
CA MET A 149 -11.62 18.30 4.58
C MET A 149 -10.57 17.38 5.24
N MET A 150 -9.37 17.26 4.67
CA MET A 150 -8.28 16.50 5.31
C MET A 150 -7.87 17.13 6.64
N LYS A 151 -7.75 18.46 6.70
CA LYS A 151 -7.45 19.18 7.95
C LYS A 151 -8.55 18.97 8.99
N GLU A 152 -9.80 19.19 8.60
CA GLU A 152 -10.96 19.18 9.50
C GLU A 152 -11.31 17.77 10.00
N ARG A 153 -11.34 16.78 9.11
CA ARG A 153 -11.85 15.43 9.43
C ARG A 153 -10.77 14.44 9.83
N LEU A 154 -9.57 14.59 9.30
CA LEU A 154 -8.44 13.66 9.56
C LEU A 154 -7.43 14.23 10.57
N SER A 155 -7.56 15.52 10.93
CA SER A 155 -6.65 16.20 11.87
C SER A 155 -5.18 16.07 11.46
N THR A 156 -4.92 16.14 10.15
CA THR A 156 -3.58 16.04 9.55
C THR A 156 -3.19 17.37 8.89
N GLU A 157 -1.90 17.59 8.67
CA GLU A 157 -1.42 18.71 7.85
C GLU A 157 -1.17 18.22 6.40
N PRO A 158 -2.11 18.45 5.46
CA PRO A 158 -1.89 18.21 4.05
C PRO A 158 -0.96 19.27 3.46
N VAL A 159 0.09 18.83 2.79
CA VAL A 159 1.08 19.69 2.13
C VAL A 159 1.01 19.46 0.62
N PRO A 160 0.36 20.34 -0.16
CA PRO A 160 0.31 20.20 -1.61
C PRO A 160 1.72 20.23 -2.22
N ILE A 161 2.05 19.21 -3.02
CA ILE A 161 3.29 19.20 -3.83
C ILE A 161 3.00 19.44 -5.31
N ASN A 162 1.74 19.35 -5.71
CA ASN A 162 1.23 19.84 -6.98
C ASN A 162 -0.17 20.43 -6.78
N ILE A 163 -0.60 21.27 -7.74
CA ILE A 163 -1.96 21.82 -7.81
C ILE A 163 -2.56 21.52 -9.19
N PRO A 164 -3.89 21.43 -9.32
CA PRO A 164 -4.53 21.12 -10.59
C PRO A 164 -4.54 22.35 -11.52
N ASP A 165 -4.40 22.10 -12.82
CA ASP A 165 -4.73 23.06 -13.86
C ASP A 165 -6.14 22.75 -14.39
N GLY A 166 -7.10 23.56 -13.97
CA GLY A 166 -8.52 23.35 -14.25
C GLY A 166 -9.18 22.26 -13.38
N SER A 167 -10.46 22.02 -13.62
CA SER A 167 -11.26 21.00 -12.93
C SER A 167 -12.36 20.46 -13.84
N GLY A 168 -12.85 19.25 -13.54
CA GLY A 168 -13.85 18.57 -14.37
C GLY A 168 -13.39 18.44 -15.82
N ASP A 169 -14.27 18.78 -16.76
CA ASP A 169 -13.97 18.73 -18.20
C ASP A 169 -12.82 19.67 -18.62
N LYS A 170 -12.48 20.67 -17.81
CA LYS A 170 -11.38 21.61 -18.07
C LYS A 170 -10.04 21.16 -17.49
N PHE A 171 -9.99 20.04 -16.77
CA PHE A 171 -8.76 19.54 -16.16
C PHE A 171 -7.72 19.18 -17.24
N SER A 172 -6.68 20.00 -17.34
CA SER A 172 -5.71 19.93 -18.42
C SER A 172 -4.40 19.26 -17.99
N GLY A 173 -4.05 19.35 -16.70
CA GLY A 173 -2.82 18.81 -16.14
C GLY A 173 -2.61 19.25 -14.70
N ILE A 174 -1.34 19.33 -14.29
CA ILE A 174 -0.94 19.74 -12.94
C ILE A 174 0.21 20.74 -13.00
N VAL A 175 0.34 21.55 -11.96
CA VAL A 175 1.53 22.37 -11.72
C VAL A 175 2.36 21.71 -10.63
N ASP A 176 3.59 21.33 -10.96
CA ASP A 176 4.56 20.78 -10.02
C ASP A 176 5.13 21.93 -9.19
N LEU A 177 4.79 21.97 -7.91
CA LEU A 177 5.24 23.03 -7.02
C LEU A 177 6.69 22.86 -6.61
N ILE A 178 7.29 21.67 -6.73
CA ILE A 178 8.72 21.45 -6.41
C ILE A 178 9.57 22.10 -7.51
N LYS A 179 9.19 21.89 -8.77
CA LYS A 179 9.89 22.40 -9.95
C LYS A 179 9.45 23.80 -10.38
N MET A 180 8.30 24.26 -9.87
CA MET A 180 7.63 25.48 -10.33
C MET A 180 7.40 25.47 -11.85
N LYS A 181 6.84 24.36 -12.36
CA LYS A 181 6.53 24.17 -13.79
C LYS A 181 5.18 23.48 -13.97
N LYS A 182 4.46 23.85 -15.03
CA LYS A 182 3.28 23.12 -15.48
C LYS A 182 3.70 21.83 -16.19
N VAL A 183 3.01 20.74 -15.90
CA VAL A 183 3.18 19.45 -16.57
C VAL A 183 2.11 19.33 -17.66
N VAL A 184 2.56 19.20 -18.90
CA VAL A 184 1.69 18.95 -20.06
C VAL A 184 1.86 17.49 -20.47
N PHE A 185 0.74 16.77 -20.56
CA PHE A 185 0.72 15.35 -20.89
C PHE A 185 0.36 15.14 -22.37
N ASP A 186 1.08 14.26 -23.05
CA ASP A 186 0.76 13.86 -24.41
C ASP A 186 -0.39 12.83 -24.39
N GLU A 187 -1.60 13.27 -24.73
CA GLU A 187 -2.79 12.42 -24.74
C GLU A 187 -2.70 11.30 -25.80
N SER A 188 -1.95 11.51 -26.89
CA SER A 188 -1.78 10.50 -27.95
C SER A 188 -0.96 9.30 -27.48
N LEU A 189 -0.11 9.50 -26.48
CA LEU A 189 0.73 8.48 -25.86
C LEU A 189 0.18 8.03 -24.51
N LEU A 190 -1.13 8.22 -24.27
CA LEU A 190 -1.78 7.89 -23.00
C LEU A 190 -1.06 8.51 -21.81
N GLY A 191 -0.56 9.74 -21.94
CA GLY A 191 0.18 10.44 -20.89
C GLY A 191 1.59 9.94 -20.62
N ALA A 192 2.07 8.90 -21.32
CA ALA A 192 3.40 8.30 -21.07
C ALA A 192 4.55 9.28 -21.32
N LYS A 193 4.37 10.21 -22.25
CA LYS A 193 5.26 11.35 -22.45
C LYS A 193 4.62 12.62 -21.87
N TYR A 194 5.44 13.41 -21.19
CA TYR A 194 5.05 14.68 -20.64
C TYR A 194 6.23 15.66 -20.70
N ASP A 195 5.92 16.94 -20.81
CA ASP A 195 6.88 18.03 -20.87
C ASP A 195 6.61 19.02 -19.73
N TYR A 196 7.68 19.64 -19.24
CA TYR A 196 7.60 20.73 -18.27
C TYR A 196 7.64 22.06 -19.02
N VAL A 197 6.62 22.89 -18.80
CA VAL A 197 6.49 24.22 -19.41
C VAL A 197 6.31 25.28 -18.32
N ASP A 198 6.43 26.54 -18.70
CA ASP A 198 6.18 27.66 -17.79
C ASP A 198 4.72 27.66 -17.31
N ILE A 199 4.53 28.13 -16.07
CA ILE A 199 3.21 28.18 -15.45
C ILE A 199 2.39 29.27 -16.17
N PRO A 200 1.14 29.00 -16.56
CA PRO A 200 0.26 30.03 -17.13
C PRO A 200 0.03 31.20 -16.17
N GLU A 201 -0.06 32.43 -16.70
CA GLU A 201 -0.24 33.66 -15.90
C GLU A 201 -1.44 33.60 -14.93
N ASP A 202 -2.51 32.90 -15.31
CA ASP A 202 -3.72 32.73 -14.48
C ASP A 202 -3.51 31.80 -13.28
N LEU A 203 -2.45 30.98 -13.28
CA LEU A 203 -2.08 30.06 -12.21
C LEU A 203 -0.84 30.48 -11.43
N GLU A 204 -0.03 31.43 -11.92
CA GLU A 204 1.22 31.85 -11.27
C GLU A 204 1.01 32.25 -9.81
N LYS A 205 0.07 33.15 -9.53
CA LYS A 205 -0.21 33.62 -8.17
C LYS A 205 -0.62 32.49 -7.23
N THR A 206 -1.43 31.55 -7.70
CA THR A 206 -1.87 30.39 -6.91
C THR A 206 -0.71 29.42 -6.69
N ALA A 207 0.12 29.18 -7.71
CA ALA A 207 1.31 28.36 -7.60
C ALA A 207 2.32 28.94 -6.60
N GLU A 208 2.55 30.26 -6.62
CA GLU A 208 3.40 30.96 -5.64
C GLU A 208 2.85 30.83 -4.22
N GLU A 209 1.55 31.02 -4.02
CA GLU A 209 0.91 30.87 -2.70
C GLU A 209 1.11 29.46 -2.14
N TYR A 210 0.86 28.42 -2.95
CA TYR A 210 1.02 27.04 -2.49
C TYR A 210 2.49 26.60 -2.41
N ARG A 211 3.38 27.16 -3.23
CA ARG A 211 4.83 27.00 -3.09
C ARG A 211 5.31 27.56 -1.76
N GLN A 212 4.79 28.72 -1.35
CA GLN A 212 5.11 29.32 -0.07
C GLN A 212 4.69 28.40 1.09
N LYS A 213 3.44 27.90 1.07
CA LYS A 213 2.95 26.93 2.07
C LYS A 213 3.79 25.64 2.11
N LEU A 214 4.25 25.16 0.95
CA LEU A 214 5.14 24.01 0.83
C LEU A 214 6.51 24.28 1.49
N ILE A 215 7.11 25.44 1.24
CA ILE A 215 8.38 25.86 1.86
C ILE A 215 8.21 26.04 3.38
N ASP A 216 7.15 26.70 3.82
CA ASP A 216 6.84 26.89 5.25
C ASP A 216 6.75 25.54 5.97
N SER A 217 6.06 24.59 5.34
CA SER A 217 5.93 23.24 5.87
C SER A 217 7.27 22.50 5.92
N ALA A 218 8.13 22.68 4.90
CA ALA A 218 9.46 22.08 4.85
C ALA A 218 10.41 22.67 5.90
N ALA A 219 10.34 23.99 6.14
CA ALA A 219 11.17 24.70 7.11
C ALA A 219 10.97 24.20 8.55
N LEU A 220 9.81 23.63 8.88
CA LEU A 220 9.56 22.99 10.18
C LEU A 220 10.41 21.74 10.45
N PHE A 221 11.04 21.16 9.41
CA PHE A 221 11.79 19.90 9.49
C PHE A 221 13.26 20.03 9.06
N ASP A 222 13.69 21.22 8.65
CA ASP A 222 15.05 21.45 8.19
C ASP A 222 15.50 22.90 8.47
N ASP A 223 16.40 23.06 9.43
CA ASP A 223 16.92 24.37 9.86
C ASP A 223 17.59 25.15 8.72
N LEU A 224 18.22 24.45 7.76
CA LEU A 224 18.86 25.09 6.61
C LEU A 224 17.82 25.70 5.66
N ILE A 225 16.67 25.03 5.49
CA ILE A 225 15.56 25.59 4.71
C ILE A 225 14.97 26.79 5.44
N LEU A 226 14.80 26.72 6.76
CA LEU A 226 14.30 27.84 7.55
C LEU A 226 15.21 29.07 7.43
N GLU A 227 16.53 28.90 7.55
CA GLU A 227 17.50 29.98 7.40
C GLU A 227 17.45 30.61 5.99
N LYS A 228 17.51 29.79 4.95
CA LYS A 228 17.40 30.25 3.56
C LYS A 228 16.10 31.00 3.31
N PHE A 229 14.99 30.48 3.81
CA PHE A 229 13.68 31.09 3.66
C PHE A 229 13.62 32.48 4.32
N LEU A 230 14.15 32.63 5.53
CA LEU A 230 14.21 33.91 6.24
C LEU A 230 15.10 34.95 5.55
N ASN A 231 16.16 34.49 4.88
CA ASN A 231 17.11 35.35 4.16
C ASN A 231 16.66 35.67 2.72
N GLY A 232 15.64 34.98 2.21
CA GLY A 232 15.22 35.08 0.80
C GLY A 232 16.15 34.36 -0.17
N ASP A 233 16.94 33.39 0.31
CA ASP A 233 17.84 32.59 -0.50
C ASP A 233 17.10 31.49 -1.28
N GLU A 234 17.69 31.06 -2.40
CA GLU A 234 17.12 30.00 -3.24
C GLU A 234 17.19 28.61 -2.55
N ILE A 235 16.04 27.92 -2.51
CA ILE A 235 15.90 26.55 -2.00
C ILE A 235 15.84 25.59 -3.18
N SER A 236 16.79 24.67 -3.25
CA SER A 236 16.86 23.68 -4.32
C SER A 236 15.78 22.60 -4.20
N GLU A 237 15.45 21.95 -5.32
CA GLU A 237 14.50 20.82 -5.36
C GLU A 237 14.90 19.70 -4.39
N ASP A 238 16.19 19.34 -4.37
CA ASP A 238 16.72 18.26 -3.52
C ASP A 238 16.63 18.56 -2.02
N GLU A 239 16.86 19.83 -1.63
CA GLU A 239 16.69 20.27 -0.25
C GLU A 239 15.23 20.14 0.17
N LEU A 240 14.32 20.65 -0.67
CA LEU A 240 12.89 20.61 -0.40
C LEU A 240 12.38 19.17 -0.29
N ILE A 241 12.79 18.29 -1.21
CA ILE A 241 12.43 16.87 -1.19
C ILE A 241 12.91 16.21 0.12
N LYS A 242 14.15 16.47 0.56
CA LYS A 242 14.70 15.89 1.79
C LYS A 242 13.94 16.36 3.04
N ALA A 243 13.61 17.64 3.13
CA ALA A 243 12.87 18.19 4.27
C ALA A 243 11.44 17.65 4.35
N ILE A 244 10.73 17.61 3.22
CA ILE A 244 9.39 17.01 3.16
C ILE A 244 9.44 15.52 3.50
N ARG A 245 10.46 14.78 3.01
CA ARG A 245 10.66 13.38 3.40
C ARG A 245 10.82 13.22 4.91
N LYS A 246 11.63 14.06 5.58
CA LYS A 246 11.75 14.03 7.06
C LYS A 246 10.39 14.19 7.74
N GLY A 247 9.59 15.14 7.26
CA GLY A 247 8.23 15.35 7.76
C GLY A 247 7.32 14.13 7.57
N VAL A 248 7.35 13.51 6.39
CA VAL A 248 6.58 12.29 6.09
C VAL A 248 6.97 11.14 7.02
N LEU A 249 8.27 10.87 7.17
CA LEU A 249 8.78 9.79 8.02
C LEU A 249 8.44 10.01 9.49
N SER A 250 8.30 11.26 9.93
CA SER A 250 7.85 11.58 11.29
C SER A 250 6.33 11.46 11.50
N GLY A 251 5.56 11.26 10.43
CA GLY A 251 4.09 11.19 10.47
C GLY A 251 3.40 12.53 10.70
N LYS A 252 4.11 13.66 10.57
CA LYS A 252 3.57 15.00 10.90
C LYS A 252 3.02 15.77 9.70
N ILE A 253 3.43 15.42 8.48
CA ILE A 253 2.89 16.01 7.25
C ILE A 253 2.51 14.92 6.27
N VAL A 254 1.54 15.23 5.41
CA VAL A 254 1.10 14.36 4.33
C VAL A 254 1.23 15.11 3.01
N PRO A 255 2.21 14.77 2.16
CA PRO A 255 2.29 15.31 0.80
C PRO A 255 1.03 14.96 0.03
N VAL A 256 0.41 15.97 -0.59
CA VAL A 256 -0.81 15.81 -1.38
C VAL A 256 -0.53 16.09 -2.84
N LEU A 257 -0.88 15.12 -3.68
CA LEU A 257 -0.89 15.20 -5.12
C LEU A 257 -2.33 15.20 -5.62
N CYS A 258 -2.54 15.68 -6.84
CA CYS A 258 -3.78 15.54 -7.59
C CYS A 258 -3.52 14.96 -8.98
N GLY A 259 -4.58 14.43 -9.58
CA GLY A 259 -4.55 13.92 -10.94
C GLY A 259 -5.84 13.24 -11.37
N SER A 260 -5.79 12.61 -12.53
CA SER A 260 -6.84 11.72 -13.02
C SER A 260 -6.21 10.43 -13.53
N ALA A 261 -6.40 9.34 -12.78
CA ALA A 261 -6.00 8.02 -13.21
C ALA A 261 -6.74 7.60 -14.50
N LEU A 262 -8.00 8.01 -14.66
CA LEU A 262 -8.79 7.68 -15.85
C LEU A 262 -8.23 8.39 -17.09
N LYS A 263 -7.91 9.70 -16.97
CA LYS A 263 -7.35 10.50 -18.06
C LYS A 263 -5.82 10.42 -18.16
N ASN A 264 -5.19 9.54 -17.38
CA ASN A 264 -3.75 9.25 -17.45
C ASN A 264 -2.84 10.45 -17.09
N LYS A 265 -3.32 11.39 -16.26
CA LYS A 265 -2.59 12.60 -15.86
C LYS A 265 -2.23 12.57 -14.37
N GLY A 266 -0.95 12.82 -14.04
CA GLY A 266 -0.46 12.92 -12.66
C GLY A 266 0.07 11.62 -12.02
N ILE A 267 -0.02 10.47 -12.72
CA ILE A 267 0.40 9.17 -12.15
C ILE A 267 1.92 9.03 -12.09
N GLN A 268 2.65 9.62 -13.05
CA GLN A 268 4.11 9.61 -13.06
C GLN A 268 4.66 10.46 -11.90
N GLN A 269 4.02 11.58 -11.60
CA GLN A 269 4.36 12.41 -10.45
C GLN A 269 4.02 11.69 -9.13
N LEU A 270 2.94 10.90 -9.11
CA LEU A 270 2.66 9.99 -7.99
C LEU A 270 3.76 8.93 -7.81
N LEU A 271 4.22 8.31 -8.90
CA LEU A 271 5.34 7.36 -8.87
C LEU A 271 6.64 8.00 -8.37
N ASP A 272 6.92 9.24 -8.77
CA ASP A 272 8.04 10.03 -8.27
C ASP A 272 7.89 10.31 -6.76
N ALA A 273 6.71 10.74 -6.31
CA ALA A 273 6.43 10.97 -4.90
C ALA A 273 6.56 9.71 -4.02
N ILE A 274 6.18 8.53 -4.54
CA ILE A 274 6.42 7.24 -3.86
C ILE A 274 7.92 7.05 -3.61
N VAL A 275 8.75 7.31 -4.61
CA VAL A 275 10.20 7.17 -4.48
C VAL A 275 10.77 8.23 -3.54
N TYR A 276 10.34 9.48 -3.65
CA TYR A 276 10.91 10.59 -2.90
C TYR A 276 10.49 10.60 -1.42
N PHE A 277 9.23 10.30 -1.12
CA PHE A 277 8.67 10.57 0.21
C PHE A 277 8.37 9.32 1.03
N LEU A 278 7.97 8.21 0.40
CA LEU A 278 7.62 7.01 1.16
C LEU A 278 8.87 6.29 1.71
N PRO A 279 8.74 5.64 2.87
CA PRO A 279 9.85 4.98 3.56
C PRO A 279 10.39 3.77 2.79
N SER A 280 11.68 3.54 2.98
CA SER A 280 12.30 2.24 2.77
C SER A 280 12.18 1.38 4.04
N PRO A 281 12.40 0.05 3.97
CA PRO A 281 12.46 -0.80 5.16
C PRO A 281 13.46 -0.32 6.22
N LEU A 282 14.48 0.44 5.83
CA LEU A 282 15.49 0.99 6.76
C LEU A 282 15.01 2.24 7.49
N ASP A 283 13.99 2.93 6.97
CA ASP A 283 13.42 4.13 7.59
C ASP A 283 12.36 3.79 8.65
N ILE A 284 11.89 2.54 8.67
CA ILE A 284 10.92 2.03 9.65
C ILE A 284 11.66 1.45 10.86
N PRO A 285 11.15 1.65 12.09
CA PRO A 285 11.74 1.04 13.27
C PRO A 285 11.89 -0.49 13.13
N PRO A 286 12.96 -1.08 13.72
CA PRO A 286 13.12 -2.53 13.77
C PRO A 286 11.85 -3.22 14.27
N VAL A 287 11.52 -4.38 13.69
CA VAL A 287 10.30 -5.08 14.08
C VAL A 287 10.45 -5.59 15.51
N GLN A 288 9.41 -5.37 16.32
CA GLN A 288 9.36 -5.80 17.70
C GLN A 288 8.60 -7.13 17.83
N GLY A 289 9.02 -7.94 18.80
CA GLY A 289 8.36 -9.18 19.17
C GLY A 289 8.81 -9.66 20.55
N VAL A 290 8.41 -10.89 20.89
CA VAL A 290 8.83 -11.55 22.13
C VAL A 290 9.50 -12.88 21.82
N ASN A 291 10.48 -13.28 22.63
CA ASN A 291 10.99 -14.64 22.57
C ASN A 291 10.00 -15.64 23.20
N LEU A 292 10.29 -16.94 23.17
CA LEU A 292 9.42 -17.98 23.75
C LEU A 292 9.23 -17.88 25.29
N LYS A 293 10.04 -17.06 25.97
CA LYS A 293 9.92 -16.78 27.42
C LYS A 293 9.14 -15.49 27.69
N GLY A 294 8.63 -14.81 26.66
CA GLY A 294 7.92 -13.54 26.78
C GLY A 294 8.83 -12.32 26.93
N THR A 295 10.15 -12.45 26.78
CA THR A 295 11.06 -11.30 26.83
C THR A 295 10.99 -10.51 25.51
N PRO A 296 10.82 -9.17 25.55
CA PRO A 296 10.87 -8.33 24.36
C PRO A 296 12.22 -8.44 23.63
N ILE A 297 12.15 -8.58 22.31
CA ILE A 297 13.31 -8.57 21.40
C ILE A 297 12.94 -7.82 20.12
N GLU A 298 13.95 -7.30 19.43
CA GLU A 298 13.79 -6.62 18.15
C GLU A 298 14.63 -7.28 17.05
N ARG A 299 14.25 -7.06 15.79
CA ARG A 299 14.98 -7.51 14.62
C ARG A 299 15.19 -6.37 13.64
N LYS A 300 16.46 -6.13 13.31
CA LYS A 300 16.82 -5.17 12.27
C LYS A 300 16.51 -5.75 10.89
N PRO A 301 16.16 -4.91 9.90
CA PRO A 301 15.88 -5.35 8.53
C PRO A 301 17.15 -5.67 7.75
N LEU A 302 17.93 -6.64 8.22
CA LEU A 302 19.21 -7.05 7.64
C LEU A 302 19.20 -8.54 7.29
N ASP A 303 19.81 -8.89 6.16
CA ASP A 303 19.97 -10.29 5.73
C ASP A 303 20.84 -11.11 6.70
N SER A 304 21.72 -10.44 7.46
CA SER A 304 22.60 -11.08 8.46
C SER A 304 21.89 -11.43 9.77
N GLU A 305 20.71 -10.85 10.03
CA GLU A 305 19.90 -11.18 11.20
C GLU A 305 19.27 -12.58 11.06
N PRO A 306 18.90 -13.24 12.17
CA PRO A 306 18.13 -14.48 12.12
C PRO A 306 16.78 -14.29 11.44
N PHE A 307 16.41 -15.20 10.52
CA PHE A 307 15.16 -15.13 9.79
C PHE A 307 13.94 -14.88 10.68
N SER A 308 13.14 -13.87 10.33
CA SER A 308 11.81 -13.63 10.88
C SER A 308 10.88 -13.09 9.78
N GLY A 309 9.73 -13.73 9.60
CA GLY A 309 8.68 -13.28 8.70
C GLY A 309 7.29 -13.45 9.29
N LEU A 310 6.38 -12.55 8.90
CA LEU A 310 4.98 -12.56 9.29
C LEU A 310 4.13 -13.05 8.12
N ILE A 311 3.26 -14.03 8.37
CA ILE A 311 2.21 -14.41 7.42
C ILE A 311 1.07 -13.40 7.56
N PHE A 312 0.77 -12.65 6.51
CA PHE A 312 -0.31 -11.66 6.54
C PHE A 312 -1.51 -12.05 5.70
N LYS A 313 -1.37 -13.04 4.82
CA LYS A 313 -2.45 -13.58 4.02
C LYS A 313 -2.22 -15.07 3.74
N VAL A 314 -3.27 -15.86 3.86
CA VAL A 314 -3.32 -17.24 3.40
C VAL A 314 -4.36 -17.33 2.29
N GLN A 315 -4.03 -18.06 1.22
CA GLN A 315 -4.92 -18.22 0.09
C GLN A 315 -4.83 -19.66 -0.42
N SER A 316 -5.98 -20.27 -0.69
CA SER A 316 -6.07 -21.55 -1.36
C SER A 316 -6.00 -21.35 -2.87
N ASP A 317 -4.95 -21.87 -3.50
CA ASP A 317 -4.82 -21.86 -4.95
C ASP A 317 -5.18 -23.23 -5.55
N PRO A 318 -5.99 -23.28 -6.62
CA PRO A 318 -6.38 -24.54 -7.26
C PRO A 318 -5.21 -25.36 -7.83
N HIS A 319 -4.10 -24.72 -8.23
CA HIS A 319 -3.00 -25.35 -8.96
C HIS A 319 -1.81 -25.69 -8.07
N VAL A 320 -1.50 -24.84 -7.09
CA VAL A 320 -0.32 -25.01 -6.21
C VAL A 320 -0.67 -25.24 -4.74
N GLY A 321 -1.97 -25.28 -4.43
CA GLY A 321 -2.48 -25.50 -3.08
C GLY A 321 -2.36 -24.25 -2.21
N ARG A 322 -2.08 -24.47 -0.92
CA ARG A 322 -2.09 -23.43 0.10
C ARG A 322 -0.88 -22.50 -0.03
N LEU A 323 -1.14 -21.23 -0.32
CA LEU A 323 -0.16 -20.15 -0.38
C LEU A 323 -0.19 -19.35 0.92
N CYS A 324 0.98 -19.17 1.54
CA CYS A 324 1.16 -18.25 2.67
C CYS A 324 1.95 -17.04 2.18
N TYR A 325 1.32 -15.87 2.11
CA TYR A 325 1.99 -14.61 1.83
C TYR A 325 2.74 -14.15 3.07
N ILE A 326 4.03 -13.91 2.92
CA ILE A 326 4.93 -13.51 3.99
C ILE A 326 5.61 -12.19 3.70
N ARG A 327 5.72 -11.37 4.74
CA ARG A 327 6.65 -10.25 4.83
C ARG A 327 7.89 -10.71 5.58
N VAL A 328 9.06 -10.67 4.95
CA VAL A 328 10.33 -10.97 5.61
C VAL A 328 10.84 -9.70 6.27
N TYR A 329 10.90 -9.69 7.61
CA TYR A 329 11.37 -8.54 8.37
C TYR A 329 12.87 -8.60 8.65
N SER A 330 13.46 -9.78 8.73
CA SER A 330 14.90 -9.94 8.94
C SER A 330 15.38 -11.30 8.46
N GLY A 331 16.67 -11.40 8.17
CA GLY A 331 17.31 -12.60 7.65
C GLY A 331 16.85 -13.01 6.26
N VAL A 332 17.09 -14.28 5.93
CA VAL A 332 16.79 -14.85 4.61
C VAL A 332 16.08 -16.18 4.80
N VAL A 333 15.08 -16.46 3.97
CA VAL A 333 14.44 -17.77 3.86
C VAL A 333 14.65 -18.34 2.47
N LYS A 334 15.13 -19.59 2.40
CA LYS A 334 15.44 -20.28 1.16
C LYS A 334 14.52 -21.46 0.92
N LYS A 335 14.36 -21.82 -0.34
CA LYS A 335 13.70 -23.07 -0.72
C LYS A 335 14.40 -24.25 -0.04
N GLY A 336 13.63 -25.05 0.68
CA GLY A 336 14.11 -26.24 1.39
C GLY A 336 14.31 -26.04 2.89
N ASP A 337 14.31 -24.80 3.38
CA ASP A 337 14.57 -24.47 4.78
C ASP A 337 13.51 -25.05 5.73
N MET A 338 13.97 -25.43 6.92
CA MET A 338 13.12 -25.80 8.05
C MET A 338 12.97 -24.59 8.98
N VAL A 339 11.80 -23.96 8.96
CA VAL A 339 11.46 -22.78 9.77
C VAL A 339 10.60 -23.19 10.97
N LEU A 340 10.58 -22.35 12.00
CA LEU A 340 9.73 -22.52 13.17
C LEU A 340 8.52 -21.58 13.06
N ASN A 341 7.32 -22.12 13.10
CA ASN A 341 6.17 -21.35 13.55
C ASN A 341 6.30 -21.17 15.08
N SER A 342 6.67 -19.98 15.51
CA SER A 342 6.94 -19.68 16.93
C SER A 342 5.68 -19.52 17.77
N VAL A 343 4.53 -19.26 17.15
CA VAL A 343 3.22 -19.18 17.83
C VAL A 343 2.74 -20.59 18.22
N LEU A 344 2.87 -21.56 17.30
CA LEU A 344 2.42 -22.93 17.51
C LEU A 344 3.53 -23.87 18.02
N GLY A 345 4.78 -23.42 18.06
CA GLY A 345 5.94 -24.26 18.41
C GLY A 345 6.23 -25.38 17.41
N LYS A 346 5.72 -25.29 16.17
CA LYS A 346 5.83 -26.35 15.15
C LYS A 346 6.83 -25.98 14.08
N LYS A 347 7.67 -26.96 13.70
CA LYS A 347 8.61 -26.81 12.57
C LYS A 347 7.91 -27.13 11.26
N GLU A 348 8.15 -26.31 10.25
CA GLU A 348 7.58 -26.45 8.92
C GLU A 348 8.66 -26.28 7.85
N ARG A 349 8.48 -26.95 6.72
CA ARG A 349 9.44 -26.91 5.61
C ARG A 349 8.93 -25.97 4.52
N ILE A 350 9.80 -25.09 4.04
CA ILE A 350 9.52 -24.24 2.89
C ILE A 350 9.83 -25.03 1.62
N LEU A 351 8.80 -25.41 0.86
CA LEU A 351 8.94 -26.24 -0.34
C LEU A 351 9.20 -25.41 -1.59
N ARG A 352 8.54 -24.25 -1.69
CA ARG A 352 8.67 -23.30 -2.80
C ARG A 352 8.47 -21.88 -2.29
N ILE A 353 9.07 -20.95 -3.01
CA ILE A 353 9.00 -19.51 -2.76
C ILE A 353 8.68 -18.85 -4.11
N MET A 354 7.73 -17.94 -4.11
CA MET A 354 7.24 -17.29 -5.33
C MET A 354 7.05 -15.79 -5.11
N LEU A 355 7.41 -14.99 -6.11
CA LEU A 355 6.94 -13.61 -6.22
C LEU A 355 5.60 -13.62 -6.97
N MET A 356 4.65 -12.88 -6.41
CA MET A 356 3.30 -12.77 -6.96
C MET A 356 3.17 -11.51 -7.79
N HIS A 357 2.45 -11.61 -8.90
CA HIS A 357 2.01 -10.49 -9.71
C HIS A 357 0.54 -10.71 -10.07
N ALA A 358 -0.36 -10.20 -9.22
CA ALA A 358 -1.77 -10.56 -9.25
C ALA A 358 -1.92 -12.10 -9.25
N ASN A 359 -2.36 -12.70 -10.35
CA ASN A 359 -2.50 -14.16 -10.49
C ASN A 359 -1.28 -14.87 -11.13
N ARG A 360 -0.29 -14.13 -11.65
CA ARG A 360 0.94 -14.68 -12.23
C ARG A 360 1.98 -14.91 -11.15
N ARG A 361 2.83 -15.92 -11.37
CA ARG A 361 3.77 -16.41 -10.35
C ARG A 361 5.15 -16.59 -10.95
N GLN A 362 6.15 -16.17 -10.20
CA GLN A 362 7.55 -16.37 -10.54
C GLN A 362 8.23 -17.10 -9.39
N ASP A 363 8.68 -18.34 -9.61
CA ASP A 363 9.48 -19.06 -8.61
C ASP A 363 10.81 -18.35 -8.40
N VAL A 364 11.21 -18.20 -7.14
CA VAL A 364 12.49 -17.61 -6.72
C VAL A 364 13.19 -18.51 -5.70
N PRO A 365 14.52 -18.50 -5.61
CA PRO A 365 15.24 -19.40 -4.70
C PRO A 365 15.16 -18.99 -3.23
N GLU A 366 15.00 -17.70 -2.95
CA GLU A 366 14.98 -17.13 -1.60
C GLU A 366 14.16 -15.84 -1.53
N LEU A 367 13.76 -15.46 -0.30
CA LEU A 367 13.32 -14.10 0.04
C LEU A 367 14.26 -13.52 1.10
N THR A 368 14.64 -12.26 0.92
CA THR A 368 15.55 -11.53 1.81
C THR A 368 14.80 -10.54 2.70
N ALA A 369 15.50 -9.90 3.65
CA ALA A 369 14.89 -8.89 4.50
C ALA A 369 14.25 -7.79 3.65
N GLY A 370 13.08 -7.30 4.06
CA GLY A 370 12.37 -6.26 3.32
C GLY A 370 11.66 -6.73 2.04
N GLU A 371 11.62 -8.03 1.75
CA GLU A 371 10.82 -8.57 0.63
C GLU A 371 9.45 -9.08 1.06
N ILE A 372 8.54 -9.14 0.09
CA ILE A 372 7.21 -9.72 0.20
C ILE A 372 7.07 -10.78 -0.89
N GLY A 373 6.57 -11.95 -0.51
CA GLY A 373 6.33 -13.05 -1.45
C GLY A 373 5.41 -14.11 -0.85
N ALA A 374 5.15 -15.16 -1.61
CA ALA A 374 4.36 -16.30 -1.16
C ALA A 374 5.24 -17.53 -0.97
N VAL A 375 4.96 -18.32 0.06
CA VAL A 375 5.62 -19.60 0.33
C VAL A 375 4.62 -20.74 0.33
N ILE A 376 5.07 -21.91 -0.14
CA ILE A 376 4.33 -23.17 -0.10
C ILE A 376 5.07 -24.12 0.82
N GLY A 377 4.33 -24.92 1.57
CA GLY A 377 4.89 -25.92 2.49
C GLY A 377 4.32 -25.84 3.90
N PRO A 378 4.13 -24.64 4.49
CA PRO A 378 3.43 -24.49 5.75
C PRO A 378 2.01 -25.08 5.68
N LYS A 379 1.71 -26.03 6.56
CA LYS A 379 0.45 -26.76 6.66
C LYS A 379 -0.47 -26.22 7.75
N VAL A 380 0.10 -25.71 8.84
CA VAL A 380 -0.64 -25.28 10.04
C VAL A 380 -0.43 -23.82 10.38
N SER A 381 0.39 -23.10 9.61
CA SER A 381 0.63 -21.67 9.84
C SER A 381 -0.40 -20.80 9.15
N TYR A 382 -1.03 -19.90 9.91
CA TYR A 382 -2.14 -19.06 9.48
C TYR A 382 -1.76 -17.58 9.44
N THR A 383 -2.67 -16.76 8.93
CA THR A 383 -2.59 -15.30 9.01
C THR A 383 -2.32 -14.84 10.44
N GLY A 384 -1.36 -13.94 10.62
CA GLY A 384 -0.87 -13.47 11.92
C GLY A 384 0.26 -14.33 12.53
N HIS A 385 0.52 -15.53 12.01
CA HIS A 385 1.59 -16.37 12.55
C HIS A 385 2.98 -15.90 12.10
N THR A 386 3.95 -16.06 12.99
CA THR A 386 5.37 -15.78 12.72
C THR A 386 6.09 -17.05 12.29
N LEU A 387 6.78 -16.99 11.15
CA LEU A 387 7.78 -17.97 10.73
C LEU A 387 9.17 -17.42 11.02
N CYS A 388 10.01 -18.16 11.74
CA CYS A 388 11.33 -17.68 12.14
C CYS A 388 12.40 -18.78 12.20
N SER A 389 13.65 -18.38 12.42
CA SER A 389 14.75 -19.29 12.69
C SER A 389 14.53 -20.07 13.99
N SER A 390 14.66 -21.40 13.92
CA SER A 390 14.59 -22.27 15.12
C SER A 390 15.68 -21.97 16.16
N LYS A 391 16.81 -21.37 15.74
CA LYS A 391 17.93 -21.04 16.63
C LYS A 391 17.71 -19.75 17.42
N SER A 392 16.86 -18.86 16.91
CA SER A 392 16.58 -17.57 17.56
C SER A 392 15.09 -17.23 17.41
N PRO A 393 14.20 -17.99 18.11
CA PRO A 393 12.76 -17.83 17.97
C PRO A 393 12.29 -16.44 18.38
N ILE A 394 11.36 -15.90 17.61
CA ILE A 394 10.66 -14.64 17.88
C ILE A 394 9.19 -14.81 17.51
N ILE A 395 8.30 -14.27 18.33
CA ILE A 395 6.87 -14.12 18.06
C ILE A 395 6.65 -12.64 17.79
N LEU A 396 6.33 -12.31 16.55
CA LEU A 396 5.94 -10.95 16.18
C LEU A 396 4.51 -10.70 16.68
N GLU A 397 4.18 -9.45 16.93
CA GLU A 397 2.84 -9.06 17.38
C GLU A 397 1.77 -9.50 16.37
N SER A 398 0.84 -10.34 16.85
CA SER A 398 -0.31 -10.79 16.05
C SER A 398 -1.45 -9.80 16.16
N LEU A 399 -2.18 -9.62 15.05
CA LEU A 399 -3.43 -8.88 15.05
C LEU A 399 -4.47 -9.62 15.89
N LYS A 400 -5.18 -8.87 16.75
CA LYS A 400 -6.39 -9.33 17.42
C LYS A 400 -7.58 -8.90 16.58
N PHE A 401 -8.32 -9.88 16.06
CA PHE A 401 -9.54 -9.59 15.32
C PHE A 401 -10.74 -9.49 16.27
N PRO A 402 -11.72 -8.62 15.98
CA PRO A 402 -12.96 -8.56 16.73
C PRO A 402 -13.76 -9.86 16.58
N GLU A 403 -14.61 -10.13 17.55
CA GLU A 403 -15.56 -11.25 17.51
C GLU A 403 -16.66 -10.99 16.47
N PRO A 404 -17.12 -12.01 15.73
CA PRO A 404 -18.23 -11.87 14.81
C PRO A 404 -19.50 -11.40 15.52
N VAL A 405 -20.18 -10.42 14.93
CA VAL A 405 -21.43 -9.84 15.48
C VAL A 405 -22.70 -10.41 14.86
N ILE A 406 -22.58 -11.17 13.76
CA ILE A 406 -23.70 -11.79 13.04
C ILE A 406 -23.40 -13.29 12.91
N SER A 407 -24.43 -14.11 13.03
CA SER A 407 -24.39 -15.56 12.78
C SER A 407 -25.51 -15.95 11.82
N ILE A 408 -25.22 -16.87 10.90
CA ILE A 408 -26.20 -17.39 9.93
C ILE A 408 -26.10 -18.91 9.94
N ALA A 409 -27.24 -19.58 10.06
CA ALA A 409 -27.35 -21.03 9.90
C ALA A 409 -27.29 -21.40 8.41
N ILE A 410 -26.50 -22.42 8.09
CA ILE A 410 -26.35 -22.96 6.74
C ILE A 410 -26.51 -24.47 6.79
N GLU A 411 -27.32 -25.01 5.90
CA GLU A 411 -27.63 -26.44 5.85
C GLU A 411 -27.29 -27.01 4.47
N PRO A 412 -26.65 -28.19 4.40
CA PRO A 412 -26.44 -28.86 3.13
C PRO A 412 -27.78 -29.31 2.56
N LYS A 413 -28.04 -29.05 1.27
CA LYS A 413 -29.29 -29.45 0.61
C LYS A 413 -29.50 -30.97 0.60
N SER A 414 -28.41 -31.74 0.62
CA SER A 414 -28.44 -33.19 0.68
C SER A 414 -27.34 -33.72 1.60
N PRO A 415 -27.47 -34.94 2.16
CA PRO A 415 -26.41 -35.56 2.96
C PRO A 415 -25.06 -35.67 2.21
N ALA A 416 -25.10 -35.82 0.88
CA ALA A 416 -23.90 -35.88 0.04
C ALA A 416 -23.13 -34.54 0.00
N ASP A 417 -23.84 -33.41 0.18
CA ASP A 417 -23.25 -32.08 0.18
C ASP A 417 -22.57 -31.72 1.51
N SER A 418 -22.85 -32.46 2.59
CA SER A 418 -22.31 -32.18 3.93
C SER A 418 -20.78 -32.17 3.97
N ASN A 419 -20.14 -33.16 3.35
CA ASN A 419 -18.67 -33.24 3.27
C ASN A 419 -18.07 -32.09 2.44
N ASN A 420 -18.76 -31.69 1.37
CA ASN A 420 -18.32 -30.58 0.52
C ASN A 420 -18.45 -29.25 1.27
N LEU A 421 -19.54 -29.07 2.02
CA LEU A 421 -19.77 -27.89 2.85
C LEU A 421 -18.70 -27.78 3.94
N ASP A 422 -18.44 -28.85 4.70
CA ASP A 422 -17.39 -28.88 5.71
C ASP A 422 -16.02 -28.51 5.15
N THR A 423 -15.70 -29.02 3.96
CA THR A 423 -14.43 -28.74 3.28
C THR A 423 -14.34 -27.28 2.84
N ALA A 424 -15.42 -26.73 2.28
CA ALA A 424 -15.49 -25.34 1.85
C ALA A 424 -15.38 -24.38 3.04
N LEU A 425 -16.11 -24.65 4.13
CA LEU A 425 -16.09 -23.82 5.33
C LEU A 425 -14.72 -23.83 6.00
N LYS A 426 -14.05 -24.99 6.09
CA LYS A 426 -12.67 -25.06 6.60
C LYS A 426 -11.70 -24.21 5.76
N ARG A 427 -11.84 -24.21 4.44
CA ARG A 427 -11.02 -23.34 3.57
C ARG A 427 -11.30 -21.86 3.82
N LEU A 428 -12.55 -21.48 4.06
CA LEU A 428 -12.91 -20.10 4.40
C LEU A 428 -12.30 -19.66 5.74
N VAL A 429 -12.33 -20.50 6.78
CA VAL A 429 -11.67 -20.21 8.06
C VAL A 429 -10.16 -20.09 7.90
N ASP A 430 -9.55 -20.93 7.06
CA ASP A 430 -8.12 -20.89 6.79
C ASP A 430 -7.68 -19.56 6.15
N GLU A 431 -8.53 -18.96 5.33
CA GLU A 431 -8.29 -17.68 4.63
C GLU A 431 -8.70 -16.46 5.47
N ASP A 432 -9.81 -16.56 6.19
CA ASP A 432 -10.35 -15.50 7.02
C ASP A 432 -10.45 -15.90 8.50
N PRO A 433 -9.48 -15.51 9.34
CA PRO A 433 -9.54 -15.75 10.79
C PRO A 433 -10.68 -15.00 11.50
N THR A 434 -11.40 -14.09 10.83
CA THR A 434 -12.61 -13.47 11.40
C THR A 434 -13.86 -14.31 11.18
N PHE A 435 -13.82 -15.29 10.28
CA PHE A 435 -14.93 -16.19 10.04
C PHE A 435 -14.89 -17.35 11.07
N LYS A 436 -15.99 -17.55 11.80
CA LYS A 436 -16.13 -18.62 12.78
C LYS A 436 -17.23 -19.60 12.37
N ILE A 437 -16.98 -20.89 12.61
CA ILE A 437 -17.95 -21.95 12.39
C ILE A 437 -18.21 -22.63 13.72
N THR A 438 -19.49 -22.80 14.03
CA THR A 438 -19.98 -23.67 15.10
C THR A 438 -20.92 -24.69 14.47
N LYS A 439 -20.80 -25.96 14.86
CA LYS A 439 -21.79 -26.98 14.53
C LYS A 439 -22.73 -27.09 15.70
N ASP A 440 -24.02 -26.96 15.42
CA ASP A 440 -25.03 -27.33 16.40
C ASP A 440 -25.09 -28.86 16.47
N GLU A 441 -25.04 -29.41 17.68
CA GLU A 441 -25.10 -30.86 17.91
C GLU A 441 -26.53 -31.34 18.23
N GLU A 442 -27.53 -30.46 18.18
CA GLU A 442 -28.95 -30.81 18.32
C GLU A 442 -29.58 -31.48 17.08
#